data_AF-A0A9E2LQF7-F1
#
_entry.id   AF-A0A9E2LQF7-F1
#
_cell.length_a   1.000
_cell.length_b   1.000
_cell.length_c   1.000
_cell.angle_alpha   90.00
_cell.angle_beta   90.00
_cell.angle_gamma   90.00
#
_symmetry.space_group_name_H-M   'P 1'
#
loop_
_entity.id
_entity.type
_entity.pdbx_description
1 polymer ?
#
loop_
_entity_poly.entity_id
_entity_poly.type
_entity_poly.pdbx_seq_one_letter_code
_entity_poly.pdbx_strand_id
1 'polypeptide(L)'
;MDKAADSALLQEAKKKASQCDRCGACLPVCPLFGAKDVELSSARGKNAIARALAEGGIESTPDALAAVNFCLLCRACVENCPSKVRTDEAMIDLRQFLVERTGVTNAKYRAVGGLLKSPGLV
;
A
#
# COMPACT_ATOMS: atom_id res chain seq x y z
N MET A 1 -4.31 11.32 16.67
CA MET A 1 -4.68 9.89 16.54
C MET A 1 -6.06 9.92 15.94
N ASP A 2 -6.11 10.03 14.62
CA ASP A 2 -7.25 10.62 13.93
C ASP A 2 -7.93 9.51 13.14
N LYS A 3 -8.69 8.64 13.82
CA LYS A 3 -9.38 7.47 13.23
C LYS A 3 -10.14 7.79 11.93
N ALA A 4 -10.58 9.04 11.75
CA ALA A 4 -11.20 9.53 10.54
C ALA A 4 -10.23 9.57 9.34
N ALA A 5 -8.99 10.01 9.54
CA ALA A 5 -7.95 10.05 8.52
C ALA A 5 -7.52 8.62 8.12
N ASP A 6 -7.34 7.72 9.10
CA ASP A 6 -7.00 6.31 8.84
C ASP A 6 -8.07 5.63 7.96
N SER A 7 -9.35 5.88 8.27
CA SER A 7 -10.48 5.36 7.49
C SER A 7 -10.49 5.91 6.07
N ALA A 8 -10.21 7.21 5.90
CA ALA A 8 -10.17 7.84 4.59
C ALA A 8 -9.06 7.25 3.69
N LEU A 9 -7.87 7.01 4.23
CA LEU A 9 -6.75 6.39 3.50
C LEU A 9 -7.11 4.99 3.00
N LEU A 10 -7.72 4.18 3.86
CA LEU A 10 -8.13 2.82 3.50
C LEU A 10 -9.20 2.82 2.40
N GLN A 11 -10.16 3.75 2.46
CA GLN A 11 -11.19 3.87 1.43
C GLN A 11 -10.63 4.38 0.10
N GLU A 12 -9.67 5.31 0.11
CA GLU A 12 -9.04 5.77 -1.12
C GLU A 12 -8.17 4.67 -1.77
N ALA A 13 -7.44 3.91 -0.95
CA ALA A 13 -6.72 2.72 -1.42
C ALA A 13 -7.68 1.70 -2.05
N LYS A 14 -8.83 1.43 -1.39
CA LYS A 14 -9.88 0.55 -1.93
C LYS A 14 -10.38 1.06 -3.28
N LYS A 15 -10.73 2.34 -3.37
CA LYS A 15 -11.26 2.96 -4.59
C LYS A 15 -10.29 2.82 -5.77
N LYS A 16 -8.99 3.05 -5.55
CA LYS A 16 -7.94 2.84 -6.56
C LYS A 16 -7.84 1.36 -6.93
N ALA A 17 -7.73 0.48 -5.93
CA ALA A 17 -7.59 -0.96 -6.14
C ALA A 17 -8.83 -1.61 -6.79
N SER A 18 -10.04 -1.07 -6.57
CA SER A 18 -11.32 -1.57 -7.10
C SER A 18 -11.44 -1.50 -8.62
N GLN A 19 -10.61 -0.70 -9.28
CA GLN A 19 -10.55 -0.61 -10.75
C GLN A 19 -9.86 -1.82 -11.41
N CYS A 20 -9.25 -2.72 -10.61
CA CYS A 20 -8.58 -3.92 -11.12
C CYS A 20 -9.58 -5.04 -11.50
N ASP A 21 -9.61 -5.40 -12.78
CA ASP A 21 -10.43 -6.51 -13.30
C ASP A 21 -9.76 -7.89 -13.18
N ARG A 22 -8.63 -7.96 -12.46
CA ARG A 22 -7.86 -9.18 -12.17
C ARG A 22 -7.30 -9.93 -13.39
N CYS A 23 -7.20 -9.27 -14.56
CA CYS A 23 -6.73 -9.85 -15.82
C CYS A 23 -5.30 -10.42 -15.80
N GLY A 24 -4.44 -9.96 -14.88
CA GLY A 24 -3.08 -10.49 -14.72
C GLY A 24 -2.00 -9.84 -15.60
N ALA A 25 -2.31 -8.81 -16.38
CA ALA A 25 -1.33 -8.07 -17.20
C ALA A 25 -0.12 -7.54 -16.40
N CYS A 26 -0.31 -7.29 -15.10
CA CYS A 26 0.75 -6.83 -14.21
C CYS A 26 1.73 -7.92 -13.74
N LEU A 27 1.39 -9.21 -13.89
CA LEU A 27 2.22 -10.32 -13.40
C LEU A 27 3.61 -10.36 -14.05
N PRO A 28 3.75 -10.46 -15.39
CA PRO A 28 5.06 -10.62 -16.02
C PRO A 28 5.97 -9.40 -15.89
N VAL A 29 5.38 -8.21 -15.67
CA VAL A 29 6.12 -6.95 -15.56
C VAL A 29 6.50 -6.59 -14.13
N CYS A 30 5.98 -7.31 -13.13
CA CYS A 30 6.27 -7.04 -11.74
C CYS A 30 7.59 -7.72 -11.33
N PRO A 31 8.66 -6.97 -10.98
CA PRO A 31 9.94 -7.58 -10.63
C PRO A 31 9.86 -8.42 -9.35
N LEU A 32 8.92 -8.08 -8.46
CA LEU A 32 8.68 -8.80 -7.21
C LEU A 32 8.02 -10.15 -7.43
N PHE A 33 7.13 -10.23 -8.42
CA PHE A 33 6.53 -11.49 -8.83
C PHE A 33 7.60 -12.39 -9.46
N GLY A 34 8.42 -11.86 -10.37
CA GLY A 34 9.54 -12.61 -10.95
C GLY A 34 10.57 -13.09 -9.91
N ALA A 35 10.76 -12.36 -8.81
CA ALA A 35 11.70 -12.73 -7.75
C ALA A 35 11.16 -13.75 -6.73
N LYS A 36 9.85 -13.75 -6.46
CA LYS A 36 9.23 -14.60 -5.42
C LYS A 36 8.39 -15.74 -5.97
N ASP A 37 7.91 -15.63 -7.20
CA ASP A 37 6.93 -16.53 -7.83
C ASP A 37 5.66 -16.76 -6.99
N VAL A 38 5.29 -15.75 -6.19
CA VAL A 38 4.09 -15.78 -5.34
C VAL A 38 3.18 -14.65 -5.79
N GLU A 39 1.95 -14.96 -6.19
CA GLU A 39 1.02 -13.96 -6.74
C GLU A 39 0.77 -12.77 -5.80
N LEU A 40 0.77 -13.00 -4.48
CA LEU A 40 0.56 -11.96 -3.48
C LEU A 40 1.63 -10.85 -3.52
N SER A 41 2.79 -11.12 -4.13
CA SER A 41 3.85 -10.13 -4.35
C SER A 41 3.55 -9.19 -5.53
N SER A 42 2.72 -9.62 -6.48
CA SER A 42 2.35 -8.86 -7.67
C SER A 42 1.37 -7.72 -7.39
N ALA A 43 1.24 -6.79 -8.32
CA ALA A 43 0.26 -5.70 -8.23
C ALA A 43 -1.20 -6.20 -8.11
N ARG A 44 -1.55 -7.31 -8.78
CA ARG A 44 -2.88 -7.93 -8.65
C ARG A 44 -3.13 -8.40 -7.22
N GLY A 45 -2.16 -9.11 -6.64
CA GLY A 45 -2.19 -9.55 -5.25
C GLY A 45 -2.27 -8.37 -4.27
N LYS A 46 -1.51 -7.29 -4.54
CA LYS A 46 -1.58 -6.06 -3.74
C LYS A 46 -2.95 -5.38 -3.78
N ASN A 47 -3.56 -5.28 -4.95
CA ASN A 47 -4.92 -4.74 -5.07
C ASN A 47 -5.93 -5.63 -4.32
N ALA A 48 -5.74 -6.95 -4.29
CA ALA A 48 -6.57 -7.85 -3.49
C ALA A 48 -6.43 -7.60 -1.99
N ILE A 49 -5.20 -7.39 -1.49
CA ILE A 49 -4.95 -7.01 -0.08
C ILE A 49 -5.68 -5.71 0.28
N ALA A 50 -5.60 -4.68 -0.59
CA ALA A 50 -6.27 -3.40 -0.35
C ALA A 50 -7.79 -3.55 -0.19
N ARG A 51 -8.43 -4.33 -1.07
CA ARG A 51 -9.86 -4.62 -0.98
C ARG A 51 -10.20 -5.42 0.28
N ALA A 52 -9.45 -6.49 0.55
CA ALA A 52 -9.68 -7.36 1.69
C ALA A 52 -9.55 -6.61 3.03
N LEU A 53 -8.56 -5.72 3.18
CA LEU A 53 -8.43 -4.87 4.38
C LEU A 53 -9.64 -3.93 4.52
N ALA A 54 -10.06 -3.29 3.43
CA ALA A 54 -11.15 -2.32 3.45
C ALA A 54 -12.53 -2.95 3.61
N GLU A 55 -12.69 -4.23 3.25
CA GLU A 55 -13.92 -5.02 3.40
C GLU A 55 -13.95 -5.82 4.71
N GLY A 56 -12.89 -5.74 5.53
CA GLY A 56 -12.78 -6.50 6.77
C GLY A 56 -12.53 -8.00 6.55
N GLY A 57 -12.14 -8.40 5.34
CA GLY A 57 -11.80 -9.79 5.01
C GLY A 57 -10.44 -10.24 5.55
N ILE A 58 -9.54 -9.30 5.86
CA ILE A 58 -8.30 -9.57 6.59
C ILE A 58 -8.03 -8.48 7.63
N GLU A 59 -7.36 -8.85 8.72
CA GLU A 59 -6.98 -7.91 9.78
C GLU A 59 -5.72 -7.11 9.40
N SER A 60 -5.58 -5.94 10.02
CA SER A 60 -4.35 -5.16 9.92
C SER A 60 -3.28 -5.79 10.82
N THR A 61 -2.44 -6.64 10.23
CA THR A 61 -1.35 -7.36 10.93
C THR A 61 0.04 -6.89 10.45
N PRO A 62 1.11 -7.17 11.22
CA PRO A 62 2.49 -6.93 10.76
C PRO A 62 2.80 -7.60 9.42
N ASP A 63 2.22 -8.77 9.15
CA ASP A 63 2.38 -9.48 7.87
C ASP A 63 1.68 -8.75 6.73
N ALA A 64 0.51 -8.17 6.96
CA ALA A 64 -0.16 -7.31 5.98
C ALA A 64 0.71 -6.09 5.64
N LEU A 65 1.32 -5.46 6.67
CA LEU A 65 2.26 -4.36 6.47
C LEU A 65 3.50 -4.81 5.70
N ALA A 66 4.10 -5.96 6.04
CA ALA A 66 5.24 -6.51 5.34
C ALA A 66 4.92 -6.80 3.86
N ALA A 67 3.73 -7.37 3.59
CA ALA A 67 3.26 -7.60 2.24
C ALA A 67 3.13 -6.28 1.46
N VAL A 68 2.51 -5.24 2.02
CA VAL A 68 2.40 -3.94 1.34
C VAL A 68 3.78 -3.27 1.16
N ASN A 69 4.66 -3.37 2.16
CA ASN A 69 6.03 -2.83 2.11
C ASN A 69 6.92 -3.53 1.08
N PHE A 70 6.58 -4.75 0.69
CA PHE A 70 7.33 -5.44 -0.36
C PHE A 70 7.27 -4.71 -1.71
N CYS A 71 6.25 -3.89 -1.96
CA CYS A 71 6.12 -3.11 -3.20
C CYS A 71 7.30 -2.12 -3.41
N LEU A 72 7.91 -2.07 -4.59
CA LEU A 72 9.00 -1.11 -4.86
C LEU A 72 8.51 0.27 -5.29
N LEU A 73 7.20 0.44 -5.49
CA LEU A 73 6.61 1.64 -6.11
C LEU A 73 7.25 1.98 -7.47
N CYS A 74 7.72 0.98 -8.21
CA CYS A 74 8.39 1.17 -9.52
C CYS A 74 7.44 1.46 -10.68
N ARG A 75 6.11 1.42 -10.46
CA ARG A 75 5.05 1.79 -11.41
C ARG A 75 4.96 0.97 -12.72
N ALA A 76 5.82 -0.02 -12.93
CA ALA A 76 5.73 -0.94 -14.07
C ALA A 76 4.33 -1.55 -14.27
N CYS A 77 3.66 -1.90 -13.17
CA CYS A 77 2.29 -2.41 -13.23
C CYS A 77 1.26 -1.38 -13.71
N VAL A 78 1.42 -0.10 -13.37
CA VAL A 78 0.50 0.98 -13.75
C VAL A 78 0.63 1.26 -15.24
N GLU A 79 1.87 1.31 -15.74
CA GLU A 79 2.16 1.56 -17.15
C GLU A 79 1.59 0.48 -18.06
N ASN A 80 1.72 -0.78 -17.65
CA ASN A 80 1.27 -1.94 -18.42
C ASN A 80 -0.20 -2.34 -18.15
N CYS A 81 -0.89 -1.70 -17.21
CA CYS A 81 -2.29 -1.99 -16.94
C CYS A 81 -3.20 -1.38 -18.03
N PRO A 82 -4.07 -2.18 -18.68
CA PRO A 82 -5.05 -1.66 -19.63
C PRO A 82 -6.00 -0.63 -18.99
N SER A 83 -6.45 -0.92 -17.77
CA SER A 83 -7.36 -0.04 -17.00
C SER A 83 -6.63 1.05 -16.21
N LYS A 84 -5.29 1.18 -16.34
CA LYS A 84 -4.45 2.17 -15.66
C LYS A 84 -4.68 2.27 -14.14
N VAL A 85 -4.88 1.12 -13.50
CA VAL A 85 -5.07 1.03 -12.05
C VAL A 85 -3.86 1.63 -11.33
N ARG A 86 -4.09 2.63 -10.48
CA ARG A 86 -3.08 3.34 -9.68
C ARG A 86 -2.65 2.52 -8.45
N THR A 87 -2.09 1.33 -8.69
CA THR A 87 -1.64 0.44 -7.61
C THR A 87 -0.48 1.03 -6.82
N ASP A 88 0.38 1.83 -7.44
CA ASP A 88 1.43 2.59 -6.76
C ASP A 88 0.87 3.48 -5.65
N GLU A 89 -0.14 4.29 -5.96
CA GLU A 89 -0.79 5.15 -4.97
C GLU A 89 -1.59 4.37 -3.94
N ALA A 90 -2.31 3.33 -4.35
CA ALA A 90 -3.03 2.47 -3.41
C ALA A 90 -2.07 1.85 -2.37
N MET A 91 -0.84 1.52 -2.77
CA MET A 91 0.18 1.02 -1.84
C MET A 91 0.72 2.11 -0.92
N ILE A 92 0.85 3.36 -1.38
CA ILE A 92 1.25 4.47 -0.51
C ILE A 92 0.19 4.69 0.58
N ASP A 93 -1.08 4.77 0.18
CA ASP A 93 -2.21 4.96 1.11
C ASP A 93 -2.27 3.82 2.14
N LEU A 94 -2.12 2.57 1.68
CA LEU A 94 -2.10 1.39 2.56
C LEU A 94 -0.91 1.37 3.51
N ARG A 95 0.28 1.81 3.10
CA ARG A 95 1.44 1.89 3.99
C ARG A 95 1.17 2.84 5.13
N GLN A 96 0.64 4.02 4.81
CA GLN A 96 0.33 5.01 5.82
C GLN A 96 -0.71 4.47 6.81
N PHE A 97 -1.81 3.93 6.30
CA PHE A 97 -2.85 3.30 7.09
C PHE A 97 -2.32 2.17 8.00
N LEU A 98 -1.51 1.25 7.45
CA LEU A 98 -1.00 0.11 8.21
C LEU A 98 0.08 0.49 9.22
N VAL A 99 0.92 1.50 8.95
CA VAL A 99 1.91 1.98 9.91
C VAL A 99 1.26 2.57 11.15
N GLU A 100 0.13 3.26 11.00
CA GLU A 100 -0.59 3.83 12.15
C GLU A 100 -1.19 2.76 13.07
N ARG A 101 -1.48 1.57 12.52
CA ARG A 101 -2.22 0.50 13.19
C ARG A 101 -1.37 -0.69 13.65
N THR A 102 -0.32 -0.99 12.91
CA THR A 102 0.59 -2.14 13.11
C THR A 102 2.04 -1.72 13.27
N GLY A 103 2.37 -0.52 12.79
CA GLY A 103 3.72 0.00 12.82
C GLY A 103 4.10 0.48 14.21
N VAL A 104 5.14 -0.13 14.76
CA VAL A 104 6.07 0.57 15.66
C VAL A 104 6.74 1.67 14.85
N THR A 105 6.06 2.80 14.64
CA THR A 105 6.79 4.04 14.40
C THR A 105 7.61 4.25 15.67
N ASN A 106 8.86 3.78 15.67
CA ASN A 106 9.77 3.96 16.80
C ASN A 106 9.67 5.42 17.23
N ALA A 107 9.55 5.68 18.53
CA ALA A 107 9.35 7.04 19.07
C ALA A 107 10.33 8.06 18.45
N LYS A 108 11.54 7.60 18.11
CA LYS A 108 12.56 8.34 17.33
C LYS A 108 12.04 8.93 16.01
N TYR A 109 11.33 8.16 15.18
CA TYR A 109 10.82 8.63 13.89
C TYR A 109 9.66 9.61 14.04
N ARG A 110 8.84 9.46 15.10
CA ARG A 110 7.82 10.45 15.47
C ARG A 110 8.45 11.76 15.93
N ALA A 111 9.49 11.69 16.76
CA ALA A 111 10.24 12.86 17.22
C ALA A 111 10.92 13.59 16.06
N VAL A 112 11.59 12.86 15.16
CA VAL A 112 12.20 13.43 13.95
C VAL A 112 11.13 14.07 13.04
N GLY A 113 10.00 13.40 12.80
CA GLY A 113 8.90 13.98 12.03
C GLY A 113 8.32 15.26 12.66
N GLY A 114 8.23 15.31 13.98
CA GLY A 114 7.85 16.52 14.72
C GLY A 114 8.87 17.65 14.55
N LEU A 115 10.16 17.35 14.68
CA LEU A 115 11.25 18.30 14.49
C LEU A 115 11.28 18.86 13.05
N LEU A 116 11.12 18.02 12.03
CA LEU A 116 11.07 18.43 10.63
C LEU A 116 9.84 19.28 10.27
N LYS A 117 8.75 19.20 11.03
CA LYS A 117 7.57 20.08 10.86
C LYS A 117 7.78 21.48 11.46
N SER A 118 8.86 21.71 12.20
CA SER A 118 9.17 23.01 12.79
C SER A 118 9.70 23.96 11.71
N PRO A 119 9.13 25.17 11.53
CA PRO A 119 9.56 26.12 10.51
C PRO A 119 11.01 26.62 10.63
N GLY A 120 11.66 26.46 11.80
CA GLY A 120 13.00 26.99 12.09
C GLY A 120 14.18 26.12 11.63
N LEU A 121 13.94 25.07 10.83
CA LEU A 121 14.97 24.16 10.34
C LEU A 121 15.28 24.31 8.83
N VAL A 122 14.63 25.28 8.17
CA VAL A 122 14.92 25.74 6.80
C VAL A 122 15.33 27.21 6.85
#